data_AF-A0AAU6GQJ6-F1
#
_entry.id   AF-A0AAU6GQJ6-F1
#
_cell.length_a   1.000
_cell.length_b   1.000
_cell.length_c   1.000
_cell.angle_alpha   90.00
_cell.angle_beta   90.00
_cell.angle_gamma   90.00
#
_symmetry.space_group_name_H-M   'P 1'
#
loop_
_entity.id
_entity.type
_entity.pdbx_description
1 polymer ?
#
loop_
_entity_poly.entity_id
_entity_poly.type
_entity_poly.pdbx_seq_one_letter_code
_entity_poly.pdbx_strand_id
1 'polypeptide(L)'
;MQHLMIHDVRPVLPRKLREARESPLRRIRRRAGALLLAFALAVGLAGLTAPAAQADPNQPLTVYDWVTDGLGNGGTDPHNGYWGMIANIHSVSGHDFYQTSVDETTSQTSRLIQINVWRYGQQQAALYFWANNLYLAGFYQPGEGHFAFNDTWPDSFDAVLGVNARRLPWNGNYATLPGGSNRSDDVINGPSLDDALQQLRTASTHLNTAAGTQRLGNALVMIIQATSEAARFGRIFNTVRNNILNRTSNQLTADAVNLEQNWGSISSWVYRVLNNPAQPPLVVGGRTFSTLQALILYVSYLEIHSGSRPR
;
A
#
# COMPACT_ATOMS: atom_id res chain seq x y z
N MET A 1 -32.07 -49.43 -94.25
CA MET A 1 -33.00 -48.84 -93.26
C MET A 1 -32.18 -48.32 -92.09
N GLN A 2 -32.48 -47.09 -91.70
CA GLN A 2 -31.86 -46.24 -90.68
C GLN A 2 -31.59 -46.90 -89.32
N HIS A 3 -30.48 -46.56 -88.66
CA HIS A 3 -30.40 -45.78 -87.40
C HIS A 3 -28.96 -45.87 -86.81
N LEU A 4 -28.13 -44.84 -86.99
CA LEU A 4 -27.90 -43.66 -86.13
C LEU A 4 -26.89 -43.92 -84.98
N MET A 5 -25.64 -43.47 -85.21
CA MET A 5 -24.57 -43.30 -84.22
C MET A 5 -24.87 -42.14 -83.26
N ILE A 6 -24.50 -42.27 -81.99
CA ILE A 6 -24.20 -41.14 -81.10
C ILE A 6 -22.92 -41.44 -80.32
N HIS A 7 -21.88 -40.64 -80.60
CA HIS A 7 -20.63 -40.56 -79.86
C HIS A 7 -20.81 -39.65 -78.63
N ASP A 8 -20.53 -40.15 -77.43
CA ASP A 8 -20.48 -39.36 -76.20
C ASP A 8 -19.07 -38.79 -76.01
N VAL A 9 -18.91 -37.48 -76.21
CA VAL A 9 -17.67 -36.72 -76.03
C VAL A 9 -17.81 -35.92 -74.73
N ARG A 10 -17.10 -36.34 -73.68
CA ARG A 10 -17.00 -35.56 -72.44
C ARG A 10 -15.97 -34.43 -72.59
N PRO A 11 -16.33 -33.17 -72.32
CA PRO A 11 -15.37 -32.08 -72.29
C PRO A 11 -14.60 -32.05 -70.96
N VAL A 12 -13.30 -31.82 -71.06
CA VAL A 12 -12.40 -31.52 -69.94
C VAL A 12 -12.03 -30.03 -69.98
N LEU A 13 -11.93 -29.42 -68.78
CA LEU A 13 -11.33 -28.12 -68.37
C LEU A 13 -12.32 -27.05 -67.87
N PRO A 14 -11.94 -26.10 -66.99
CA PRO A 14 -10.66 -25.90 -66.27
C PRO A 14 -10.79 -25.72 -64.74
N ARG A 15 -9.73 -26.08 -64.01
CA ARG A 15 -9.53 -25.76 -62.58
C ARG A 15 -9.27 -24.25 -62.44
N LYS A 16 -10.32 -23.47 -62.16
CA LYS A 16 -10.18 -22.05 -61.78
C LYS A 16 -9.50 -21.94 -60.41
N LEU A 17 -8.29 -21.39 -60.41
CA LEU A 17 -7.61 -20.82 -59.25
C LEU A 17 -8.55 -19.83 -58.56
N ARG A 18 -9.01 -20.19 -57.35
CA ARG A 18 -9.79 -19.32 -56.47
C ARG A 18 -8.80 -18.57 -55.60
N GLU A 19 -8.18 -17.53 -56.15
CA GLU A 19 -7.47 -16.53 -55.35
C GLU A 19 -8.50 -15.82 -54.46
N ALA A 20 -8.45 -16.10 -53.15
CA ALA A 20 -9.20 -15.37 -52.15
C ALA A 20 -8.63 -13.95 -52.07
N ARG A 21 -9.17 -13.05 -52.90
CA ARG A 21 -8.99 -11.60 -52.73
C ARG A 21 -9.61 -11.20 -51.39
N GLU A 22 -8.76 -11.09 -50.37
CA GLU A 22 -9.12 -10.42 -49.12
C GLU A 22 -9.65 -9.02 -49.45
N SER A 23 -10.85 -8.71 -48.95
CA SER A 23 -11.49 -7.43 -49.24
C SER A 23 -10.62 -6.27 -48.73
N PRO A 24 -10.52 -5.15 -49.49
CA PRO A 24 -9.73 -3.99 -49.09
C PRO A 24 -10.11 -3.45 -47.70
N LEU A 25 -11.36 -3.67 -47.26
CA LEU A 25 -11.85 -3.36 -45.92
C LEU A 25 -11.15 -4.14 -44.79
N ARG A 26 -10.71 -5.39 -45.03
CA ARG A 26 -9.97 -6.17 -44.01
C ARG A 26 -8.53 -5.70 -43.83
N ARG A 27 -7.89 -5.21 -44.90
CA ARG A 27 -6.53 -4.62 -44.81
C ARG A 27 -6.53 -3.27 -44.10
N ILE A 28 -7.57 -2.46 -44.30
CA ILE A 28 -7.73 -1.17 -43.61
C ILE A 28 -8.01 -1.38 -42.11
N ARG A 29 -8.87 -2.35 -41.74
CA ARG A 29 -9.14 -2.67 -40.33
C ARG A 29 -7.92 -3.17 -39.56
N ARG A 30 -7.04 -3.98 -40.17
CA ARG A 30 -5.79 -4.43 -39.54
C ARG A 30 -4.78 -3.31 -39.36
N ARG A 31 -4.69 -2.36 -40.30
CA ARG A 31 -3.78 -1.20 -40.19
C ARG A 31 -4.26 -0.14 -39.18
N ALA A 32 -5.57 0.08 -39.10
CA ALA A 32 -6.15 0.98 -38.09
C ALA A 32 -5.99 0.45 -36.66
N GLY A 33 -6.14 -0.87 -36.44
CA GLY A 33 -5.92 -1.50 -35.14
C GLY A 33 -4.45 -1.42 -34.67
N ALA A 34 -3.49 -1.60 -35.58
CA ALA A 34 -2.06 -1.48 -35.27
C ALA A 34 -1.63 -0.04 -34.93
N LEU A 35 -2.23 0.97 -35.59
CA LEU A 35 -1.95 2.38 -35.31
C LEU A 35 -2.55 2.85 -33.98
N LEU A 36 -3.72 2.35 -33.58
CA LEU A 36 -4.30 2.65 -32.25
C LEU A 36 -3.51 2.01 -31.10
N LEU A 37 -2.94 0.81 -31.31
CA LEU A 37 -2.07 0.17 -30.31
C LEU A 37 -0.72 0.89 -30.16
N ALA A 38 -0.16 1.41 -31.27
CA ALA A 38 1.06 2.21 -31.25
C ALA A 38 0.85 3.59 -30.62
N PHE A 39 -0.32 4.22 -30.82
CA PHE A 39 -0.67 5.49 -30.18
C PHE A 39 -0.90 5.35 -28.67
N ALA A 40 -1.52 4.25 -28.23
CA ALA A 40 -1.69 3.93 -26.81
C ALA A 40 -0.35 3.69 -26.08
N LEU A 41 0.67 3.15 -26.77
CA LEU A 41 2.01 2.98 -26.22
C LEU A 41 2.83 4.28 -26.24
N ALA A 42 2.62 5.17 -27.22
CA ALA A 42 3.36 6.43 -27.34
C ALA A 42 2.90 7.50 -26.33
N VAL A 43 1.62 7.51 -25.94
CA VAL A 43 1.10 8.46 -24.94
C VAL A 43 1.60 8.13 -23.52
N GLY A 44 2.05 6.89 -23.26
CA GLY A 44 2.61 6.48 -21.97
C GLY A 44 3.99 7.09 -21.64
N LEU A 45 4.69 7.69 -22.61
CA LEU A 45 6.05 8.21 -22.43
C LEU A 45 6.14 9.75 -22.36
N ALA A 46 5.07 10.48 -22.67
CA ALA A 46 5.10 11.95 -22.81
C ALA A 46 4.79 12.74 -21.52
N GLY A 47 4.70 12.08 -20.36
CA GLY A 47 4.28 12.70 -19.09
C GLY A 47 5.32 12.67 -17.96
N LEU A 48 6.57 12.30 -18.21
CA LEU A 48 7.62 12.25 -17.19
C LEU A 48 8.20 13.66 -16.92
N THR A 49 7.37 14.61 -16.51
CA THR A 49 7.91 15.74 -15.75
C THR A 49 8.33 15.18 -14.40
N ALA A 50 9.64 15.15 -14.12
CA ALA A 50 10.13 14.83 -12.79
C ALA A 50 9.37 15.70 -11.78
N PRO A 51 8.76 15.13 -10.74
CA PRO A 51 8.10 15.92 -9.71
C PRO A 51 9.10 16.95 -9.18
N ALA A 52 8.60 18.16 -8.91
CA ALA A 52 9.42 19.18 -8.26
C ALA A 52 10.00 18.56 -6.99
N ALA A 53 11.33 18.61 -6.85
CA ALA A 53 12.01 18.03 -5.69
C ALA A 53 11.48 18.70 -4.42
N GLN A 54 10.56 18.03 -3.74
CA GLN A 54 10.10 18.43 -2.42
C GLN A 54 11.28 18.21 -1.48
N ALA A 55 11.83 19.30 -0.94
CA ALA A 55 12.94 19.20 -0.01
C ALA A 55 12.44 18.56 1.29
N ASP A 56 12.98 17.39 1.63
CA ASP A 56 12.74 16.73 2.91
C ASP A 56 13.00 17.72 4.06
N PRO A 57 12.05 17.94 4.98
CA PRO A 57 12.31 18.79 6.14
C PRO A 57 13.48 18.24 6.98
N ASN A 58 14.48 19.07 7.27
CA ASN A 58 15.72 18.68 7.96
C ASN A 58 15.56 18.43 9.47
N GLN A 59 14.33 18.31 10.00
CA GLN A 59 14.12 18.15 11.44
C GLN A 59 14.05 16.68 11.83
N PRO A 60 14.72 16.27 12.93
CA PRO A 60 14.73 14.88 13.39
C PRO A 60 13.36 14.41 13.90
N LEU A 61 12.47 15.32 14.28
CA LEU A 61 11.09 15.04 14.68
C LEU A 61 10.14 15.99 13.94
N THR A 62 9.08 15.46 13.36
CA THR A 62 7.95 16.26 12.84
C THR A 62 6.66 15.83 13.53
N VAL A 63 5.87 16.79 14.00
CA VAL A 63 4.70 16.54 14.85
C VAL A 63 3.42 16.98 14.15
N TYR A 64 2.41 16.11 14.17
CA TYR A 64 1.04 16.40 13.72
C TYR A 64 0.02 15.96 14.75
N ASP A 65 -1.18 16.55 14.67
CA ASP A 65 -2.33 16.14 15.47
C ASP A 65 -3.30 15.30 14.64
N TRP A 66 -3.90 14.30 15.29
CA TRP A 66 -5.03 13.54 14.79
C TRP A 66 -6.15 13.55 15.83
N VAL A 67 -7.24 14.25 15.50
CA VAL A 67 -8.44 14.30 16.34
C VAL A 67 -9.34 13.11 16.00
N THR A 68 -9.63 12.28 17.00
CA THR A 68 -10.41 11.04 16.87
C THR A 68 -11.83 11.17 17.43
N ASP A 69 -12.33 12.38 17.56
CA ASP A 69 -13.68 12.67 18.03
C ASP A 69 -14.71 11.98 17.13
N GLY A 70 -15.58 11.19 17.74
CA GLY A 70 -16.60 10.45 16.99
C GLY A 70 -16.06 9.30 16.12
N LEU A 71 -14.78 8.91 16.23
CA LEU A 71 -14.21 7.79 15.46
C LEU A 71 -15.05 6.52 15.62
N GLY A 72 -15.48 6.20 16.84
CA GLY A 72 -16.37 5.06 17.12
C GLY A 72 -17.73 5.13 16.42
N ASN A 73 -18.22 6.33 16.06
CA ASN A 73 -19.48 6.50 15.35
C ASN A 73 -19.32 6.46 13.82
N GLY A 74 -18.09 6.59 13.31
CA GLY A 74 -17.82 6.70 11.88
C GLY A 74 -18.42 7.96 11.25
N GLY A 75 -18.49 7.98 9.91
CA GLY A 75 -19.00 9.11 9.13
C GLY A 75 -17.91 10.01 8.56
N THR A 76 -18.32 11.13 7.97
CA THR A 76 -17.47 12.01 7.16
C THR A 76 -16.32 12.63 7.94
N ASP A 77 -16.59 13.17 9.13
CA ASP A 77 -15.57 13.87 9.93
C ASP A 77 -14.44 12.94 10.40
N PRO A 78 -14.71 11.79 11.06
CA PRO A 78 -13.63 10.87 11.44
C PRO A 78 -12.96 10.23 10.21
N HIS A 79 -13.67 10.02 9.10
CA HIS A 79 -13.06 9.62 7.83
C HIS A 79 -12.02 10.65 7.35
N ASN A 80 -12.38 11.93 7.35
CA ASN A 80 -11.49 13.00 6.92
C ASN A 80 -10.31 13.19 7.89
N GLY A 81 -10.54 13.04 9.20
CA GLY A 81 -9.48 13.04 10.20
C GLY A 81 -8.47 11.92 9.98
N TYR A 82 -8.95 10.70 9.71
CA TYR A 82 -8.11 9.56 9.37
C TYR A 82 -7.34 9.77 8.05
N TRP A 83 -8.01 10.27 7.00
CA TRP A 83 -7.36 10.64 5.75
C TRP A 83 -6.23 11.66 5.98
N GLY A 84 -6.52 12.73 6.73
CA GLY A 84 -5.56 13.79 7.03
C GLY A 84 -4.34 13.27 7.80
N MET A 85 -4.55 12.36 8.75
CA MET A 85 -3.46 11.71 9.48
C MET A 85 -2.52 10.92 8.55
N ILE A 86 -3.05 10.11 7.63
CA ILE A 86 -2.23 9.37 6.66
C ILE A 86 -1.51 10.34 5.70
N ALA A 87 -2.19 11.38 5.23
CA ALA A 87 -1.57 12.40 4.38
C ALA A 87 -0.42 13.14 5.09
N ASN A 88 -0.55 13.41 6.39
CA ASN A 88 0.52 14.00 7.20
C ASN A 88 1.73 13.07 7.32
N ILE A 89 1.50 11.76 7.47
CA ILE A 89 2.58 10.76 7.43
C ILE A 89 3.30 10.83 6.08
N HIS A 90 2.58 10.78 4.96
CA HIS A 90 3.14 10.87 3.60
C HIS A 90 3.96 12.15 3.38
N SER A 91 3.49 13.29 3.89
CA SER A 91 4.18 14.58 3.71
C SER A 91 5.59 14.64 4.32
N VAL A 92 5.91 13.73 5.24
CA VAL A 92 7.21 13.62 5.92
C VAL A 92 7.98 12.39 5.47
N SER A 93 7.28 11.27 5.33
CA SER A 93 7.88 9.97 5.08
C SER A 93 8.43 9.85 3.68
N GLY A 94 7.83 10.49 2.68
CA GLY A 94 8.25 10.28 1.30
C GLY A 94 8.10 11.47 0.37
N HIS A 95 8.45 11.20 -0.88
CA HIS A 95 8.31 12.12 -2.01
C HIS A 95 7.83 11.33 -3.23
N ASP A 96 7.18 12.03 -4.16
CA ASP A 96 6.74 11.47 -5.44
C ASP A 96 7.92 10.77 -6.15
N PHE A 97 7.78 9.48 -6.42
CA PHE A 97 8.82 8.67 -7.05
C PHE A 97 8.47 8.28 -8.48
N TYR A 98 7.24 7.83 -8.72
CA TYR A 98 6.74 7.50 -10.05
C TYR A 98 5.26 7.85 -10.18
N GLN A 99 4.98 8.85 -11.02
CA GLN A 99 3.64 9.45 -11.15
C GLN A 99 3.13 9.93 -9.79
N THR A 100 1.82 10.14 -9.64
CA THR A 100 1.18 10.57 -8.38
C THR A 100 0.64 9.38 -7.57
N SER A 101 1.15 8.17 -7.81
CA SER A 101 0.61 6.93 -7.22
C SER A 101 1.69 6.03 -6.63
N VAL A 102 2.96 6.43 -6.77
CA VAL A 102 4.09 5.75 -6.15
C VAL A 102 5.01 6.79 -5.53
N ASP A 103 5.14 6.73 -4.22
CA ASP A 103 6.07 7.56 -3.45
C ASP A 103 7.21 6.69 -2.94
N GLU A 104 8.35 7.31 -2.61
CA GLU A 104 9.50 6.65 -2.00
C GLU A 104 9.76 7.25 -0.61
N THR A 105 9.96 6.39 0.39
CA THR A 105 10.32 6.84 1.74
C THR A 105 11.68 7.55 1.75
N THR A 106 11.88 8.52 2.64
CA THR A 106 13.16 9.21 2.81
C THR A 106 14.29 8.23 3.16
N SER A 107 15.52 8.55 2.79
CA SER A 107 16.70 7.74 3.14
C SER A 107 17.26 8.06 4.53
N GLN A 108 16.70 9.06 5.22
CA GLN A 108 17.17 9.52 6.53
C GLN A 108 16.69 8.59 7.66
N THR A 109 17.59 7.77 8.19
CA THR A 109 17.29 6.68 9.14
C THR A 109 16.92 7.10 10.57
N SER A 110 17.06 8.38 10.93
CA SER A 110 16.86 8.83 12.32
C SER A 110 15.81 9.93 12.43
N ARG A 111 14.85 9.94 11.50
CA ARG A 111 13.76 10.90 11.48
C ARG A 111 12.47 10.26 11.95
N LEU A 112 11.82 10.88 12.93
CA LEU A 112 10.55 10.45 13.50
C LEU A 112 9.39 11.35 13.04
N ILE A 113 8.25 10.71 12.80
CA ILE A 113 6.95 11.33 12.68
C ILE A 113 6.20 11.06 14.00
N GLN A 114 5.76 12.11 14.68
CA GLN A 114 4.88 12.00 15.84
C GLN A 114 3.45 12.38 15.44
N ILE A 115 2.51 11.49 15.71
CA ILE A 115 1.07 11.76 15.60
C ILE A 115 0.48 11.83 17.01
N ASN A 116 0.13 13.02 17.48
CA ASN A 116 -0.62 13.20 18.71
C ASN A 116 -2.07 12.78 18.49
N VAL A 117 -2.54 11.82 19.27
CA VAL A 117 -3.91 11.33 19.21
C VAL A 117 -4.74 12.10 20.22
N TRP A 118 -5.69 12.91 19.75
CA TRP A 118 -6.57 13.73 20.58
C TRP A 118 -8.00 13.20 20.56
N ARG A 119 -8.65 13.17 21.72
CA ARG A 119 -10.05 12.81 21.85
C ARG A 119 -10.75 13.71 22.86
N TYR A 120 -11.81 14.37 22.44
CA TYR A 120 -12.61 15.31 23.19
C TYR A 120 -11.77 16.34 23.96
N GLY A 121 -10.77 16.90 23.27
CA GLY A 121 -9.83 17.89 23.82
C GLY A 121 -8.74 17.32 24.74
N GLN A 122 -8.65 15.99 24.90
CA GLN A 122 -7.63 15.34 25.72
C GLN A 122 -6.69 14.48 24.87
N GLN A 123 -5.38 14.63 25.07
CA GLN A 123 -4.41 13.74 24.45
C GLN A 123 -4.59 12.33 25.01
N GLN A 124 -4.82 11.36 24.12
CA GLN A 124 -4.94 9.96 24.48
C GLN A 124 -3.59 9.24 24.39
N ALA A 125 -2.80 9.57 23.37
CA ALA A 125 -1.47 9.01 23.13
C ALA A 125 -0.68 9.91 22.18
N ALA A 126 0.59 9.57 21.93
CA ALA A 126 1.26 9.95 20.70
C ALA A 126 1.85 8.69 20.04
N LEU A 127 1.77 8.57 18.72
CA LEU A 127 2.35 7.48 17.95
C LEU A 127 3.63 7.98 17.26
N TYR A 128 4.68 7.16 17.24
CA TYR A 128 5.96 7.52 16.63
C TYR A 128 6.27 6.58 15.47
N PHE A 129 6.57 7.11 14.29
CA PHE A 129 6.93 6.33 13.11
C PHE A 129 8.31 6.73 12.60
N TRP A 130 9.11 5.76 12.18
CA TRP A 130 10.34 6.02 11.45
C TRP A 130 10.02 6.48 10.03
N ALA A 131 10.41 7.70 9.66
CA ALA A 131 10.05 8.27 8.37
C ALA A 131 10.60 7.47 7.18
N ASN A 132 11.76 6.84 7.34
CA ASN A 132 12.42 6.11 6.26
C ASN A 132 11.85 4.73 5.96
N ASN A 133 11.05 4.15 6.87
CA ASN A 133 10.49 2.82 6.66
C ASN A 133 9.03 2.67 7.15
N LEU A 134 8.43 3.73 7.67
CA LEU A 134 7.07 3.81 8.20
C LEU A 134 6.75 2.87 9.35
N TYR A 135 7.73 2.17 9.93
CA TYR A 135 7.48 1.30 11.07
C TYR A 135 7.11 2.15 12.29
N LEU A 136 6.09 1.71 13.03
CA LEU A 136 5.80 2.24 14.36
C LEU A 136 7.01 1.96 15.27
N ALA A 137 7.67 3.02 15.72
CA ALA A 137 8.83 2.99 16.61
C ALA A 137 8.43 2.86 18.08
N GLY A 138 7.28 3.42 18.45
CA GLY A 138 6.81 3.48 19.83
C GLY A 138 5.58 4.33 20.00
N PHE A 139 5.21 4.60 21.25
CA PHE A 139 4.11 5.49 21.61
C PHE A 139 4.33 6.19 22.95
N TYR A 140 3.62 7.29 23.18
CA TYR A 140 3.55 7.99 24.46
C TYR A 140 2.23 7.69 25.17
N GLN A 141 2.29 7.40 26.46
CA GLN A 141 1.14 7.30 27.35
C GLN A 141 1.11 8.53 28.28
N PRO A 142 0.04 9.33 28.26
CA PRO A 142 -0.13 10.45 29.18
C PRO A 142 0.03 10.05 30.64
N GLY A 143 0.93 10.73 31.36
CA GLY A 143 1.19 10.52 32.78
C GLY A 143 2.21 9.41 33.12
N GLU A 144 2.58 8.56 32.15
CA GLU A 144 3.54 7.47 32.37
C GLU A 144 4.84 7.62 31.57
N GLY A 145 4.78 8.20 30.36
CA GLY A 145 5.95 8.44 29.52
C GLY A 145 5.96 7.63 28.22
N HIS A 146 7.15 7.39 27.68
CA HIS A 146 7.35 6.84 26.35
C HIS A 146 7.61 5.34 26.41
N PHE A 147 7.05 4.63 25.44
CA PHE A 147 7.25 3.22 25.17
C PHE A 147 7.83 3.05 23.79
N ALA A 148 8.80 2.17 23.62
CA ALA A 148 9.46 1.93 22.34
C ALA A 148 9.63 0.43 22.09
N PHE A 149 9.56 0.02 20.83
CA PHE A 149 9.97 -1.32 20.44
C PHE A 149 11.47 -1.52 20.67
N ASN A 150 11.89 -2.76 20.87
CA ASN A 150 13.26 -3.10 21.27
C ASN A 150 14.19 -3.43 20.09
N ASP A 151 13.74 -3.27 18.84
CA ASP A 151 14.43 -3.72 17.64
C ASP A 151 15.06 -2.60 16.82
N THR A 152 14.22 -1.73 16.26
CA THR A 152 14.66 -0.79 15.22
C THR A 152 15.13 0.51 15.89
N TRP A 153 16.45 0.61 16.04
CA TRP A 153 17.16 1.78 16.55
C TRP A 153 16.61 2.33 17.88
N PRO A 154 16.53 1.49 18.94
CA PRO A 154 16.01 1.93 20.24
C PRO A 154 16.77 3.14 20.80
N ASP A 155 18.08 3.21 20.61
CA ASP A 155 18.90 4.33 21.10
C ASP A 155 18.64 5.62 20.29
N SER A 156 18.39 5.51 18.99
CA SER A 156 18.03 6.66 18.16
C SER A 156 16.67 7.22 18.56
N PHE A 157 15.72 6.38 18.98
CA PHE A 157 14.41 6.83 19.45
C PHE A 157 14.56 7.74 20.68
N ASP A 158 15.32 7.28 21.67
CA ASP A 158 15.61 8.01 22.90
C ASP A 158 16.38 9.31 22.60
N ALA A 159 17.38 9.25 21.71
CA ALA A 159 18.17 10.40 21.32
C ALA A 159 17.35 11.49 20.61
N VAL A 160 16.45 11.11 19.69
CA VAL A 160 15.60 12.05 18.95
C VAL A 160 14.60 12.73 19.87
N LEU A 161 14.02 12.00 20.83
CA LEU A 161 13.01 12.53 21.74
C LEU A 161 13.60 13.15 23.01
N GLY A 162 14.86 12.88 23.34
CA GLY A 162 15.49 13.30 24.59
C GLY A 162 14.88 12.59 25.82
N VAL A 163 14.52 11.31 25.68
CA VAL A 163 13.83 10.53 26.72
C VAL A 163 14.54 9.22 27.02
N ASN A 164 14.16 8.56 28.10
CA ASN A 164 14.51 7.16 28.37
C ASN A 164 13.22 6.34 28.28
N ALA A 165 12.93 5.79 27.09
CA ALA A 165 11.67 5.11 26.87
C ALA A 165 11.67 3.68 27.43
N ARG A 166 10.55 3.27 28.02
CA ARG A 166 10.35 1.89 28.47
C ARG A 166 10.26 0.98 27.25
N ARG A 167 11.17 0.00 27.17
CA ARG A 167 11.15 -0.98 26.07
C ARG A 167 9.99 -1.94 26.23
N LEU A 168 9.27 -2.17 25.13
CA LEU A 168 8.24 -3.18 25.01
C LEU A 168 8.87 -4.59 25.03
N PRO A 169 8.12 -5.62 25.49
CA PRO A 169 8.63 -6.99 25.51
C PRO A 169 8.69 -7.64 24.11
N TRP A 170 8.19 -6.94 23.08
CA TRP A 170 8.17 -7.38 21.69
C TRP A 170 8.98 -6.43 20.81
N ASN A 171 9.29 -6.90 19.62
CA ASN A 171 9.77 -6.06 18.54
C ASN A 171 8.61 -5.56 17.67
N GLY A 172 8.87 -4.65 16.74
CA GLY A 172 7.85 -4.11 15.83
C GLY A 172 7.38 -5.09 14.76
N ASN A 173 7.85 -6.35 14.76
CA ASN A 173 7.46 -7.37 13.80
C ASN A 173 6.21 -8.12 14.26
N TYR A 174 5.24 -8.26 13.36
CA TYR A 174 4.01 -9.02 13.58
C TYR A 174 4.23 -10.45 14.11
N ALA A 175 5.35 -11.10 13.80
CA ALA A 175 5.63 -12.45 14.28
C ALA A 175 5.85 -12.53 15.80
N THR A 176 6.24 -11.43 16.44
CA THR A 176 6.45 -11.39 17.90
C THR A 176 5.32 -10.69 18.63
N LEU A 177 4.53 -9.89 17.92
CA LEU A 177 3.37 -9.21 18.48
C LEU A 177 2.22 -10.21 18.74
N PRO A 178 1.62 -10.16 19.94
CA PRO A 178 0.40 -10.91 20.20
C PRO A 178 -0.70 -10.54 19.20
N GLY A 179 -1.36 -11.55 18.63
CA GLY A 179 -2.41 -11.37 17.63
C GLY A 179 -1.91 -11.21 16.19
N GLY A 180 -0.61 -11.01 15.98
CA GLY A 180 -0.06 -10.76 14.63
C GLY A 180 -0.27 -11.91 13.63
N SER A 181 -0.44 -13.15 14.10
CA SER A 181 -0.69 -14.31 13.23
C SER A 181 -2.10 -14.35 12.62
N ASN A 182 -3.07 -13.66 13.21
CA ASN A 182 -4.49 -13.77 12.84
C ASN A 182 -5.01 -12.53 12.10
N ARG A 183 -4.11 -11.61 11.75
CA ARG A 183 -4.45 -10.28 11.23
C ARG A 183 -5.14 -10.25 9.85
N SER A 184 -5.22 -11.40 9.17
CA SER A 184 -6.01 -11.52 7.93
C SER A 184 -7.51 -11.39 8.17
N ASP A 185 -7.95 -11.70 9.39
CA ASP A 185 -9.35 -11.74 9.78
C ASP A 185 -9.77 -10.44 10.49
N ASP A 186 -8.82 -9.53 10.69
CA ASP A 186 -9.03 -8.28 11.41
C ASP A 186 -10.02 -7.38 10.65
N VAL A 187 -10.98 -6.90 11.43
CA VAL A 187 -11.95 -5.90 11.02
C VAL A 187 -11.50 -4.58 11.63
N ILE A 188 -10.93 -3.71 10.80
CA ILE A 188 -10.53 -2.37 11.23
C ILE A 188 -11.61 -1.38 10.79
N ASN A 189 -12.42 -0.96 11.75
CA ASN A 189 -13.48 0.04 11.61
C ASN A 189 -13.36 1.10 12.70
N GLY A 190 -14.24 2.11 12.67
CA GLY A 190 -14.24 3.19 13.66
C GLY A 190 -14.22 2.72 15.12
N PRO A 191 -15.19 1.89 15.56
CA PRO A 191 -15.23 1.35 16.92
C PRO A 191 -13.97 0.59 17.36
N SER A 192 -13.49 -0.34 16.51
CA SER A 192 -12.34 -1.18 16.84
C SER A 192 -11.04 -0.36 16.92
N LEU A 193 -10.84 0.59 16.00
CA LEU A 193 -9.67 1.47 16.01
C LEU A 193 -9.71 2.43 17.21
N ASP A 194 -10.88 2.99 17.55
CA ASP A 194 -11.06 3.80 18.76
C ASP A 194 -10.76 3.00 20.04
N ASP A 195 -11.20 1.74 20.13
CA ASP A 195 -10.88 0.85 21.26
C ASP A 195 -9.38 0.53 21.34
N ALA A 196 -8.74 0.24 20.20
CA ALA A 196 -7.30 -0.03 20.14
C ALA A 196 -6.46 1.16 20.62
N LEU A 197 -6.80 2.38 20.15
CA LEU A 197 -6.12 3.60 20.59
C LEU A 197 -6.30 3.86 22.09
N GLN A 198 -7.46 3.54 22.65
CA GLN A 198 -7.70 3.67 24.09
C GLN A 198 -6.84 2.72 24.93
N GLN A 199 -6.46 1.54 24.41
CA GLN A 199 -5.58 0.62 25.16
C GLN A 199 -4.20 1.22 25.44
N LEU A 200 -3.74 2.20 24.64
CA LEU A 200 -2.47 2.88 24.87
C LEU A 200 -2.45 3.71 26.15
N ARG A 201 -3.62 4.19 26.62
CA ARG A 201 -3.74 4.99 27.86
C ARG A 201 -3.47 4.21 29.12
N THR A 202 -3.50 2.89 29.04
CA THR A 202 -3.32 1.96 30.16
C THR A 202 -2.21 0.96 29.87
N ALA A 203 -1.29 1.28 28.96
CA ALA A 203 -0.22 0.38 28.55
C ALA A 203 0.65 -0.06 29.75
N SER A 204 1.03 0.86 30.64
CA SER A 204 1.77 0.55 31.87
C SER A 204 1.09 -0.54 32.71
N THR A 205 -0.23 -0.45 32.90
CA THR A 205 -1.05 -1.45 33.62
C THR A 205 -1.16 -2.75 32.83
N HIS A 206 -1.36 -2.69 31.52
CA HIS A 206 -1.46 -3.87 30.66
C HIS A 206 -0.21 -4.74 30.75
N LEU A 207 0.97 -4.12 30.75
CA LEU A 207 2.27 -4.79 30.82
C LEU A 207 2.53 -5.52 32.15
N ASN A 208 1.69 -5.32 33.18
CA ASN A 208 1.83 -6.00 34.47
C ASN A 208 1.15 -7.37 34.52
N THR A 209 0.38 -7.75 33.49
CA THR A 209 -0.33 -9.04 33.43
C THR A 209 -0.22 -9.68 32.05
N ALA A 210 -0.24 -11.01 31.97
CA ALA A 210 -0.21 -11.70 30.67
C ALA A 210 -1.42 -11.35 29.78
N ALA A 211 -2.62 -11.27 30.36
CA ALA A 211 -3.84 -10.93 29.64
C ALA A 211 -3.84 -9.47 29.14
N GLY A 212 -3.36 -8.53 29.96
CA GLY A 212 -3.20 -7.12 29.54
C GLY A 212 -2.15 -6.98 28.44
N THR A 213 -1.03 -7.68 28.58
CA THR A 213 0.06 -7.74 27.60
C THR A 213 -0.46 -8.25 26.25
N GLN A 214 -1.26 -9.32 26.22
CA GLN A 214 -1.94 -9.78 25.02
C GLN A 214 -2.87 -8.70 24.42
N ARG A 215 -3.66 -8.02 25.26
CA ARG A 215 -4.60 -6.98 24.81
C ARG A 215 -3.89 -5.80 24.16
N LEU A 216 -2.82 -5.31 24.79
CA LEU A 216 -1.99 -4.24 24.24
C LEU A 216 -1.32 -4.67 22.92
N GLY A 217 -0.81 -5.91 22.85
CA GLY A 217 -0.26 -6.47 21.61
C GLY A 217 -1.25 -6.46 20.46
N ASN A 218 -2.47 -6.97 20.68
CA ASN A 218 -3.53 -6.96 19.67
C ASN A 218 -3.90 -5.53 19.23
N ALA A 219 -3.98 -4.59 20.18
CA ALA A 219 -4.25 -3.19 19.88
C ALA A 219 -3.13 -2.57 19.02
N LEU A 220 -1.86 -2.85 19.32
CA LEU A 220 -0.72 -2.40 18.53
C LEU A 220 -0.76 -2.98 17.10
N VAL A 221 -1.09 -4.26 16.93
CA VAL A 221 -1.26 -4.87 15.59
C VAL A 221 -2.28 -4.10 14.75
N MET A 222 -3.46 -3.82 15.32
CA MET A 222 -4.50 -3.06 14.64
C MET A 222 -4.06 -1.63 14.32
N ILE A 223 -3.39 -0.95 15.25
CA ILE A 223 -2.85 0.39 15.01
C ILE A 223 -1.83 0.38 13.87
N ILE A 224 -0.90 -0.57 13.85
CA ILE A 224 0.12 -0.68 12.79
C ILE A 224 -0.55 -0.90 11.43
N GLN A 225 -1.55 -1.79 11.34
CA GLN A 225 -2.29 -2.00 10.09
C GLN A 225 -3.06 -0.75 9.65
N ALA A 226 -3.70 -0.05 10.58
CA ALA A 226 -4.44 1.18 10.31
C ALA A 226 -3.54 2.40 10.06
N THR A 227 -2.22 2.30 10.27
CA THR A 227 -1.30 3.43 10.11
C THR A 227 -0.19 3.07 9.14
N SER A 228 0.87 2.41 9.60
CA SER A 228 2.02 1.98 8.80
C SER A 228 1.61 1.26 7.50
N GLU A 229 0.70 0.27 7.57
CA GLU A 229 0.34 -0.50 6.37
C GLU A 229 -0.64 0.25 5.45
N ALA A 230 -1.52 1.07 6.02
CA ALA A 230 -2.37 1.99 5.26
C ALA A 230 -1.54 3.06 4.53
N ALA A 231 -0.48 3.59 5.17
CA ALA A 231 0.44 4.52 4.54
C ALA A 231 1.21 3.85 3.39
N ARG A 232 1.66 2.60 3.56
CA ARG A 232 2.37 1.86 2.49
C ARG A 232 1.49 1.47 1.31
N PHE A 233 0.23 1.11 1.56
CA PHE A 233 -0.65 0.52 0.56
C PHE A 233 -2.04 1.17 0.54
N GLY A 234 -2.35 1.83 -0.57
CA GLY A 234 -3.64 2.48 -0.81
C GLY A 234 -4.84 1.54 -0.65
N ARG A 235 -4.67 0.24 -0.92
CA ARG A 235 -5.71 -0.78 -0.74
C ARG A 235 -6.11 -0.94 0.73
N ILE A 236 -5.13 -0.99 1.63
CA ILE A 236 -5.36 -1.10 3.08
C ILE A 236 -6.01 0.19 3.58
N PHE A 237 -5.43 1.33 3.18
CA PHE A 237 -6.00 2.65 3.47
C PHE A 237 -7.47 2.79 3.04
N ASN A 238 -7.78 2.39 1.81
CA ASN A 238 -9.13 2.45 1.27
C ASN A 238 -10.10 1.57 2.06
N THR A 239 -9.69 0.37 2.48
CA THR A 239 -10.54 -0.49 3.32
C THR A 239 -10.85 0.16 4.65
N VAL A 240 -9.82 0.63 5.38
CA VAL A 240 -9.99 1.25 6.71
C VAL A 240 -10.84 2.51 6.62
N ARG A 241 -10.51 3.44 5.71
CA ARG A 241 -11.26 4.70 5.59
C ARG A 241 -12.71 4.47 5.18
N ASN A 242 -12.99 3.49 4.30
CA ASN A 242 -14.35 3.16 3.90
C ASN A 242 -15.14 2.51 5.05
N ASN A 243 -14.49 1.69 5.88
CA ASN A 243 -15.10 1.14 7.09
C ASN A 243 -15.46 2.23 8.10
N ILE A 244 -14.60 3.24 8.26
CA ILE A 244 -14.88 4.41 9.11
C ILE A 244 -16.05 5.22 8.52
N LEU A 245 -15.98 5.58 7.23
CA LEU A 245 -17.00 6.40 6.57
C LEU A 245 -18.38 5.74 6.58
N ASN A 246 -18.44 4.48 6.18
CA ASN A 246 -19.70 3.78 5.93
C ASN A 246 -20.16 2.92 7.11
N ARG A 247 -19.41 2.89 8.22
CA ARG A 247 -19.68 2.05 9.39
C ARG A 247 -19.77 0.56 9.03
N THR A 248 -18.89 0.11 8.15
CA THR A 248 -18.83 -1.29 7.70
C THR A 248 -17.73 -2.05 8.43
N SER A 249 -17.82 -3.38 8.37
CA SER A 249 -16.89 -4.31 9.02
C SER A 249 -16.17 -5.18 8.00
N ASN A 250 -15.72 -4.59 6.88
CA ASN A 250 -15.00 -5.33 5.86
C ASN A 250 -13.61 -5.69 6.40
N GLN A 251 -13.21 -6.94 6.22
CA GLN A 251 -11.89 -7.42 6.62
C GLN A 251 -10.80 -6.91 5.68
N LEU A 252 -9.56 -6.80 6.15
CA LEU A 252 -8.40 -6.49 5.31
C LEU A 252 -8.11 -7.58 4.28
N THR A 253 -8.53 -8.82 4.54
CA THR A 253 -8.35 -10.03 3.72
C THR A 253 -6.90 -10.53 3.67
N ALA A 254 -6.72 -11.81 3.31
CA ALA A 254 -5.40 -12.41 3.13
C ALA A 254 -4.54 -11.68 2.08
N ASP A 255 -5.16 -11.05 1.10
CA ASP A 255 -4.49 -10.25 0.07
C ASP A 255 -3.74 -9.05 0.69
N ALA A 256 -4.32 -8.35 1.66
CA ALA A 256 -3.65 -7.24 2.35
C ALA A 256 -2.44 -7.75 3.15
N VAL A 257 -2.61 -8.85 3.88
CA VAL A 257 -1.51 -9.47 4.65
C VAL A 257 -0.36 -9.89 3.73
N ASN A 258 -0.66 -10.39 2.53
CA ASN A 258 0.37 -10.71 1.54
C ASN A 258 1.12 -9.45 1.06
N LEU A 259 0.44 -8.31 0.91
CA LEU A 259 1.11 -7.04 0.59
C LEU A 259 2.06 -6.60 1.72
N GLU A 260 1.57 -6.58 2.97
CA GLU A 260 2.34 -6.23 4.16
C GLU A 260 3.65 -7.05 4.25
N GLN A 261 3.54 -8.37 4.13
CA GLN A 261 4.69 -9.28 4.24
C GLN A 261 5.71 -9.13 3.11
N ASN A 262 5.27 -8.64 1.94
CA ASN A 262 6.10 -8.53 0.75
C ASN A 262 6.52 -7.09 0.45
N TRP A 263 6.27 -6.11 1.33
CA TRP A 263 6.54 -4.70 1.06
C TRP A 263 7.97 -4.42 0.55
N GLY A 264 8.99 -5.01 1.18
CA GLY A 264 10.39 -4.87 0.73
C GLY A 264 10.64 -5.51 -0.65
N SER A 265 10.08 -6.69 -0.91
CA SER A 265 10.20 -7.38 -2.20
C SER A 265 9.47 -6.64 -3.33
N ILE A 266 8.29 -6.09 -3.02
CA ILE A 266 7.50 -5.24 -3.91
C ILE A 266 8.31 -3.97 -4.24
N SER A 267 8.80 -3.26 -3.22
CA SER A 267 9.63 -2.06 -3.38
C SER A 267 10.85 -2.34 -4.27
N SER A 268 11.58 -3.42 -4.00
CA SER A 268 12.73 -3.82 -4.80
C SER A 268 12.36 -4.15 -6.27
N TRP A 269 11.21 -4.79 -6.49
CA TRP A 269 10.71 -5.06 -7.84
C TRP A 269 10.32 -3.79 -8.59
N VAL A 270 9.70 -2.80 -7.91
CA VAL A 270 9.36 -1.50 -8.51
C VAL A 270 10.62 -0.80 -9.06
N TYR A 271 11.71 -0.73 -8.29
CA TYR A 271 12.97 -0.18 -8.80
C TYR A 271 13.47 -0.91 -10.04
N ARG A 272 13.44 -2.25 -10.01
CA ARG A 272 13.96 -3.05 -11.13
C ARG A 272 13.12 -2.91 -12.38
N VAL A 273 11.79 -2.92 -12.27
CA VAL A 273 10.88 -2.88 -13.45
C VAL A 273 10.88 -1.49 -14.11
N LEU A 274 11.07 -0.42 -13.32
CA LEU A 274 11.25 0.93 -13.86
C LEU A 274 12.58 1.08 -14.61
N ASN A 275 13.66 0.46 -14.11
CA ASN A 275 14.95 0.48 -14.79
C ASN A 275 15.00 -0.48 -16.01
N ASN A 276 14.27 -1.59 -15.94
CA ASN A 276 14.21 -2.58 -17.00
C ASN A 276 12.80 -3.22 -17.08
N PRO A 277 11.95 -2.85 -18.05
CA PRO A 277 10.61 -3.42 -18.18
C PRO A 277 10.58 -4.93 -18.47
N ALA A 278 11.71 -5.56 -18.83
CA ALA A 278 11.81 -7.00 -19.08
C ALA A 278 12.05 -7.83 -17.79
N GLN A 279 11.93 -7.23 -16.61
CA GLN A 279 12.02 -7.98 -15.35
C GLN A 279 10.94 -9.07 -15.27
N PRO A 280 11.23 -10.20 -14.60
CA PRO A 280 10.23 -11.20 -14.30
C PRO A 280 9.01 -10.59 -13.58
N PRO A 281 7.79 -11.09 -13.83
CA PRO A 281 6.61 -10.65 -13.12
C PRO A 281 6.75 -10.79 -11.59
N LEU A 282 6.17 -9.84 -10.87
CA LEU A 282 6.05 -9.92 -9.41
C LEU A 282 4.93 -10.90 -9.05
N VAL A 283 5.19 -11.80 -8.10
CA VAL A 283 4.17 -12.72 -7.56
C VAL A 283 3.98 -12.44 -6.07
N VAL A 284 2.75 -12.08 -5.67
CA VAL A 284 2.37 -11.78 -4.27
C VAL A 284 1.01 -12.40 -3.99
N GLY A 285 0.91 -13.24 -2.96
CA GLY A 285 -0.37 -13.86 -2.57
C GLY A 285 -1.03 -14.68 -3.67
N GLY A 286 -0.25 -15.32 -4.54
CA GLY A 286 -0.77 -16.05 -5.71
C GLY A 286 -1.20 -15.17 -6.89
N ARG A 287 -1.13 -13.84 -6.77
CA ARG A 287 -1.37 -12.89 -7.88
C ARG A 287 -0.07 -12.59 -8.60
N THR A 288 -0.14 -12.52 -9.93
CA THR A 288 0.99 -12.18 -10.79
C THR A 288 0.80 -10.79 -11.39
N PHE A 289 1.79 -9.92 -11.24
CA PHE A 289 1.83 -8.57 -11.80
C PHE A 289 2.95 -8.49 -12.82
N SER A 290 2.58 -8.51 -14.11
CA SER A 290 3.54 -8.42 -15.21
C SER A 290 4.00 -6.98 -15.49
N THR A 291 3.33 -5.97 -14.93
CA THR A 291 3.67 -4.55 -15.14
C THR A 291 3.43 -3.75 -13.86
N LEU A 292 4.17 -2.65 -13.70
CA LEU A 292 3.97 -1.72 -12.58
C LEU A 292 2.54 -1.14 -12.58
N GLN A 293 1.99 -0.84 -13.76
CA GLN A 293 0.62 -0.33 -13.87
C GLN A 293 -0.41 -1.33 -13.32
N ALA A 294 -0.24 -2.63 -13.57
CA ALA A 294 -1.13 -3.65 -13.02
C ALA A 294 -1.06 -3.71 -11.48
N LEU A 295 0.12 -3.53 -10.91
CA LEU A 295 0.30 -3.41 -9.47
C LEU A 295 -0.40 -2.15 -8.93
N ILE A 296 -0.14 -0.97 -9.52
CA ILE A 296 -0.74 0.31 -9.11
C ILE A 296 -2.28 0.24 -9.18
N LEU A 297 -2.86 -0.31 -10.25
CA LEU A 297 -4.32 -0.48 -10.34
C LEU A 297 -4.89 -1.36 -9.22
N TYR A 298 -4.11 -2.34 -8.75
CA TYR A 298 -4.52 -3.24 -7.68
C TYR A 298 -4.39 -2.62 -6.29
N VAL A 299 -3.30 -1.87 -6.03
CA VAL A 299 -3.04 -1.24 -4.72
C VAL A 299 -3.55 0.20 -4.60
N SER A 300 -3.95 0.82 -5.71
CA SER A 300 -4.35 2.24 -5.86
C SER A 300 -3.28 3.29 -5.54
N TYR A 301 -2.43 3.03 -4.55
CA TYR A 301 -1.29 3.85 -4.15
C TYR A 301 -0.24 2.94 -3.50
N LEU A 302 1.04 3.27 -3.65
CA LEU A 302 2.15 2.53 -3.07
C LEU A 302 3.24 3.47 -2.57
N GLU A 303 3.63 3.35 -1.31
CA GLU A 303 4.86 3.99 -0.84
C GLU A 303 5.95 2.94 -0.71
N ILE A 304 7.03 3.05 -1.47
CA ILE A 304 8.13 2.08 -1.52
C ILE A 304 9.24 2.43 -0.54
N HIS A 305 9.91 1.40 -0.03
CA HIS A 305 11.05 1.55 0.87
C HIS A 305 12.33 1.94 0.11
N SER A 306 12.87 3.14 0.37
CA SER A 306 14.15 3.57 -0.23
C SER A 306 15.31 2.62 0.04
N GLY A 307 15.33 1.97 1.21
CA GLY A 307 16.33 0.96 1.56
C GLY A 307 16.29 -0.30 0.70
N SER A 308 15.23 -0.52 -0.10
CA SER A 308 15.09 -1.66 -1.00
C SER A 308 15.66 -1.42 -2.41
N ARG A 309 16.23 -0.24 -2.67
CA ARG A 309 16.89 0.10 -3.93
C ARG A 309 18.08 -0.84 -4.18
N PRO A 310 18.14 -1.53 -5.34
CA PRO A 310 19.31 -2.33 -5.71
C PRO A 310 20.58 -1.47 -5.71
N ARG A 311 21.63 -1.96 -5.05
CA ARG A 311 22.96 -1.34 -5.05
C ARG A 311 23.83 -1.93 -6.15
#